data_AF-A0A842QL66-F1
#
_entry.id   AF-A0A842QL66-F1
#
_cell.length_a   1.000
_cell.length_b   1.000
_cell.length_c   1.000
_cell.angle_alpha   90.00
_cell.angle_beta   90.00
_cell.angle_gamma   90.00
#
_symmetry.space_group_name_H-M   'P 1'
#
loop_
_entity.id
_entity.type
_entity.pdbx_description
1 polymer ?
#
loop_
_entity_poly.entity_id
_entity_poly.type
_entity_poly.pdbx_seq_one_letter_code
_entity_poly.pdbx_strand_id
1 'polypeptide(L)'
;MPELIEKELKEITRIIAGVKRHAEENDPALDRQLKQISEIFSDFSRKYPQLTLKLDKTIDSIIPRIFINDSLRNIFDETASNIKSLAAIGLHNFDEAGIRESDKFSSLVDGMKDKVFLTYTTDTGTETLALHFNKKENKTELNYEIKSLANPLTPQFQLLKAYAGKEANPDTDFLHKCYSLGFIDIEDDALFEWEDEFYPKMLD
;
A
#
# COMPACT_ATOMS: atom_id res chain seq x y z
N MET A 1 2.26 14.06 -14.15
CA MET A 1 1.42 12.85 -13.93
C MET A 1 1.97 11.99 -12.79
N PRO A 2 3.28 11.64 -12.73
CA PRO A 2 3.82 10.86 -11.61
C PRO A 2 3.73 11.55 -10.24
N GLU A 3 3.92 12.87 -10.20
CA GLU A 3 3.81 13.66 -8.95
C GLU A 3 2.38 13.70 -8.40
N LEU A 4 1.36 13.69 -9.29
CA LEU A 4 -0.04 13.66 -8.87
C LEU A 4 -0.40 12.31 -8.24
N ILE A 5 0.02 11.20 -8.85
CA ILE A 5 -0.18 9.85 -8.31
C ILE A 5 0.45 9.73 -6.92
N GLU A 6 1.67 10.24 -6.77
CA GLU A 6 2.37 10.21 -5.49
C GLU A 6 1.63 11.00 -4.41
N LYS A 7 1.18 12.21 -4.72
CA LYS A 7 0.36 13.02 -3.81
C LYS A 7 -0.93 12.31 -3.42
N GLU A 8 -1.61 11.69 -4.38
CA GLU A 8 -2.87 10.98 -4.14
C GLU A 8 -2.69 9.70 -3.33
N LEU A 9 -1.61 8.96 -3.55
CA LEU A 9 -1.23 7.82 -2.72
C LEU A 9 -0.94 8.25 -1.29
N LYS A 10 -0.23 9.37 -1.07
CA LYS A 10 0.02 9.92 0.27
C LYS A 10 -1.28 10.27 1.00
N GLU A 11 -2.24 10.90 0.32
CA GLU A 11 -3.56 11.19 0.92
C GLU A 11 -4.33 9.92 1.27
N ILE A 12 -4.31 8.89 0.41
CA ILE A 12 -4.89 7.58 0.75
C ILE A 12 -4.20 6.98 1.98
N THR A 13 -2.87 7.02 2.03
CA THR A 13 -2.12 6.49 3.18
C THR A 13 -2.53 7.21 4.47
N ARG A 14 -2.64 8.55 4.45
CA ARG A 14 -3.13 9.34 5.60
C ARG A 14 -4.53 8.91 6.05
N ILE A 15 -5.44 8.65 5.11
CA ILE A 15 -6.80 8.19 5.42
C ILE A 15 -6.78 6.77 6.01
N ILE A 16 -6.04 5.84 5.40
CA ILE A 16 -5.90 4.46 5.88
C ILE A 16 -5.37 4.44 7.33
N ALA A 17 -4.36 5.26 7.58
CA ALA A 17 -3.79 5.47 8.89
C ALA A 17 -4.80 5.96 9.93
N GLY A 18 -5.55 7.03 9.61
CA GLY A 18 -6.62 7.54 10.46
C GLY A 18 -7.62 6.44 10.81
N VAL A 19 -8.08 5.68 9.81
CA VAL A 19 -8.99 4.55 10.04
C VAL A 19 -8.42 3.53 11.01
N LYS A 20 -7.15 3.11 10.83
CA LYS A 20 -6.53 2.13 11.73
C LYS A 20 -6.47 2.65 13.17
N ARG A 21 -6.04 3.89 13.37
CA ARG A 21 -5.94 4.50 14.70
C ARG A 21 -7.31 4.59 15.38
N HIS A 22 -8.30 5.20 14.73
CA HIS A 22 -9.63 5.33 15.31
C HIS A 22 -10.29 3.96 15.55
N ALA A 23 -9.99 2.94 14.73
CA ALA A 23 -10.44 1.58 14.96
C ALA A 23 -9.77 0.94 16.18
N GLU A 24 -8.46 1.14 16.38
CA GLU A 24 -7.71 0.68 17.56
C GLU A 24 -8.21 1.35 18.85
N GLU A 25 -8.58 2.64 18.77
CA GLU A 25 -9.10 3.43 19.89
C GLU A 25 -10.60 3.19 20.17
N ASN A 26 -11.29 2.42 19.33
CA ASN A 26 -12.75 2.23 19.35
C ASN A 26 -13.53 3.56 19.30
N ASP A 27 -13.04 4.53 18.53
CA ASP A 27 -13.65 5.86 18.44
C ASP A 27 -15.01 5.82 17.71
N PRO A 28 -16.12 6.21 18.36
CA PRO A 28 -17.44 6.30 17.74
C PRO A 28 -17.53 7.28 16.56
N ALA A 29 -16.59 8.22 16.43
CA ALA A 29 -16.52 9.14 15.30
C ALA A 29 -16.23 8.39 13.98
N LEU A 30 -15.49 7.28 14.04
CA LEU A 30 -15.16 6.47 12.87
C LEU A 30 -16.44 6.00 12.17
N ASP A 31 -17.41 5.47 12.92
CA ASP A 31 -18.69 4.99 12.38
C ASP A 31 -19.43 6.05 11.56
N ARG A 32 -19.36 7.32 11.99
CA ARG A 32 -19.98 8.45 11.28
C ARG A 32 -19.26 8.77 9.97
N GLN A 33 -17.96 8.50 9.89
CA GLN A 33 -17.11 8.77 8.74
C GLN A 33 -17.03 7.59 7.75
N LEU A 34 -17.40 6.37 8.14
CA LEU A 34 -17.24 5.16 7.30
C LEU A 34 -17.88 5.26 5.93
N LYS A 35 -19.03 5.94 5.83
CA LYS A 35 -19.69 6.15 4.54
C LYS A 35 -18.80 7.01 3.62
N GLN A 36 -18.30 8.13 4.12
CA GLN A 36 -17.43 9.02 3.37
C GLN A 36 -16.12 8.33 2.99
N ILE A 37 -15.51 7.57 3.92
CA ILE A 37 -14.27 6.80 3.65
C ILE A 37 -14.51 5.78 2.54
N SER A 38 -15.64 5.06 2.58
CA SER A 38 -16.00 4.07 1.55
C SER A 38 -16.18 4.71 0.17
N GLU A 39 -16.77 5.92 0.12
CA GLU A 39 -16.90 6.71 -1.11
C GLU A 39 -15.53 7.12 -1.65
N ILE A 40 -14.61 7.59 -0.79
CA ILE A 40 -13.24 7.93 -1.20
C ILE A 40 -12.50 6.71 -1.75
N PHE A 41 -12.58 5.57 -1.06
CA PHE A 41 -11.92 4.33 -1.52
C PHE A 41 -12.47 3.85 -2.86
N SER A 42 -13.78 3.99 -3.06
CA SER A 42 -14.44 3.68 -4.33
C SER A 42 -14.00 4.61 -5.44
N ASP A 43 -13.90 5.91 -5.16
CA ASP A 43 -13.44 6.92 -6.11
C ASP A 43 -11.97 6.72 -6.49
N PHE A 44 -11.12 6.40 -5.52
CA PHE A 44 -9.73 6.06 -5.77
C PHE A 44 -9.61 4.82 -6.68
N SER A 45 -10.38 3.77 -6.38
CA SER A 45 -10.39 2.53 -7.17
C SER A 45 -10.97 2.73 -8.57
N ARG A 46 -11.89 3.69 -8.76
CA ARG A 46 -12.37 4.10 -10.08
C ARG A 46 -11.31 4.91 -10.83
N LYS A 47 -10.58 5.78 -10.14
CA LYS A 47 -9.49 6.56 -10.71
C LYS A 47 -8.32 5.68 -11.12
N TYR A 48 -7.99 4.68 -10.33
CA TYR A 48 -6.90 3.73 -10.54
C TYR A 48 -7.46 2.30 -10.62
N PRO A 49 -7.97 1.86 -11.80
CA PRO A 49 -8.67 0.59 -11.94
C PRO A 49 -7.85 -0.64 -11.57
N GLN A 50 -6.53 -0.51 -11.53
CA GLN A 50 -5.61 -1.57 -11.13
C GLN A 50 -5.48 -1.74 -9.61
N LEU A 51 -5.99 -0.78 -8.84
CA LEU A 51 -5.97 -0.79 -7.39
C LEU A 51 -7.41 -0.87 -6.87
N THR A 52 -7.60 -1.58 -5.77
CA THR A 52 -8.88 -1.62 -5.09
C THR A 52 -8.67 -1.49 -3.60
N LEU A 53 -9.28 -0.46 -3.03
CA LEU A 53 -9.30 -0.22 -1.59
C LEU A 53 -10.63 -0.72 -1.01
N LYS A 54 -10.58 -1.42 0.10
CA LYS A 54 -11.77 -1.90 0.83
C LYS A 54 -11.64 -1.65 2.32
N LEU A 55 -12.77 -1.43 2.96
CA LEU A 55 -12.89 -1.51 4.41
C LEU A 55 -13.48 -2.87 4.76
N ASP A 56 -12.72 -3.69 5.48
CA ASP A 56 -13.19 -4.95 6.01
C ASP A 56 -13.63 -4.74 7.46
N LYS A 57 -14.88 -5.08 7.76
CA LYS A 57 -15.42 -4.94 9.12
C LYS A 57 -15.39 -6.31 9.80
N THR A 58 -14.63 -6.39 10.88
CA THR A 58 -14.61 -7.53 11.78
C THR A 58 -15.41 -7.19 13.04
N ILE A 59 -15.59 -8.17 13.93
CA ILE A 59 -16.26 -7.95 15.22
C ILE A 59 -15.49 -6.92 16.07
N ASP A 60 -14.15 -6.94 15.97
CA ASP A 60 -13.27 -6.20 16.87
C ASP A 60 -12.59 -4.99 16.23
N SER A 61 -12.70 -4.81 14.90
CA SER A 61 -11.95 -3.77 14.20
C SER A 61 -12.45 -3.51 12.78
N ILE A 62 -12.05 -2.36 12.24
CA ILE A 62 -12.23 -1.95 10.85
C ILE A 62 -10.85 -1.88 10.20
N ILE A 63 -10.63 -2.69 9.16
CA ILE A 63 -9.32 -2.89 8.57
C ILE A 63 -9.35 -2.41 7.12
N PRO A 64 -8.60 -1.34 6.76
CA PRO A 64 -8.37 -0.98 5.38
C PRO A 64 -7.52 -2.06 4.68
N ARG A 65 -7.94 -2.49 3.50
CA ARG A 65 -7.25 -3.50 2.70
C ARG A 65 -6.95 -2.94 1.31
N ILE A 66 -5.73 -3.20 0.83
CA ILE A 66 -5.27 -2.78 -0.49
C ILE A 66 -5.10 -4.01 -1.36
N PHE A 67 -5.84 -4.04 -2.47
CA PHE A 67 -5.77 -5.08 -3.47
C PHE A 67 -5.21 -4.52 -4.78
N ILE A 68 -4.39 -5.32 -5.44
CA ILE A 68 -3.92 -5.11 -6.81
C ILE A 68 -4.73 -6.06 -7.68
N ASN A 69 -5.35 -5.51 -8.73
CA ASN A 69 -6.26 -6.22 -9.63
C ASN A 69 -5.49 -7.02 -10.70
N ASP A 70 -4.53 -7.82 -10.23
CA ASP A 70 -3.64 -8.62 -11.07
C ASP A 70 -3.23 -9.90 -10.33
N SER A 71 -2.77 -10.88 -11.09
CA SER A 71 -2.27 -12.14 -10.53
C SER A 71 -0.95 -11.93 -9.82
N LEU A 72 -0.71 -12.73 -8.78
CA LEU A 72 0.53 -12.67 -8.01
C LEU A 72 1.77 -12.83 -8.90
N ARG A 73 1.69 -13.74 -9.89
CA ARG A 73 2.77 -14.00 -10.84
C ARG A 73 3.05 -12.78 -11.72
N ASN A 74 2.02 -12.16 -12.29
CA ASN A 74 2.20 -10.95 -13.11
C ASN A 74 2.76 -9.78 -12.28
N ILE A 75 2.29 -9.60 -11.04
CA ILE A 75 2.81 -8.57 -10.14
C ILE A 75 4.30 -8.76 -9.92
N PHE A 76 4.74 -9.99 -9.69
CA PHE A 76 6.15 -10.31 -9.55
C PHE A 76 6.92 -10.05 -10.86
N ASP A 77 6.51 -10.66 -11.96
CA ASP A 77 7.25 -10.63 -13.23
C ASP A 77 7.34 -9.22 -13.83
N GLU A 78 6.27 -8.42 -13.74
CA GLU A 78 6.22 -7.10 -14.39
C GLU A 78 6.71 -5.96 -13.51
N THR A 79 6.52 -6.06 -12.19
CA THR A 79 6.73 -4.91 -11.29
C THR A 79 7.63 -5.23 -10.12
N ALA A 80 7.27 -6.18 -9.25
CA ALA A 80 7.98 -6.38 -7.99
C ALA A 80 9.43 -6.87 -8.19
N SER A 81 9.68 -7.69 -9.21
CA SER A 81 11.04 -8.11 -9.58
C SER A 81 11.91 -7.00 -10.17
N ASN A 82 11.27 -5.96 -10.73
CA ASN A 82 11.93 -4.81 -11.34
C ASN A 82 12.18 -3.65 -10.37
N ILE A 83 11.62 -3.72 -9.15
CA ILE A 83 11.96 -2.79 -8.08
C ILE A 83 13.45 -2.97 -7.74
N LYS A 84 14.20 -1.88 -7.77
CA LYS A 84 15.65 -1.90 -7.57
C LYS A 84 16.00 -2.55 -6.24
N SER A 85 17.10 -3.29 -6.25
CA SER A 85 17.69 -3.92 -5.07
C SER A 85 16.89 -5.08 -4.48
N LEU A 86 16.07 -5.78 -5.29
CA LEU A 86 15.56 -7.08 -4.90
C LEU A 86 16.73 -8.00 -4.53
N ALA A 87 16.72 -8.48 -3.30
CA ALA A 87 17.81 -9.25 -2.70
C ALA A 87 17.43 -10.72 -2.51
N ALA A 88 16.18 -11.00 -2.13
CA ALA A 88 15.72 -12.36 -1.87
C ALA A 88 14.22 -12.54 -2.12
N ILE A 89 13.81 -13.80 -2.30
CA ILE A 89 12.43 -14.26 -2.42
C ILE A 89 12.16 -15.38 -1.43
N GLY A 90 10.92 -15.52 -1.00
CA GLY A 90 10.42 -16.69 -0.31
C GLY A 90 8.94 -16.95 -0.52
N LEU A 91 8.54 -18.18 -0.28
CA LEU A 91 7.14 -18.62 -0.35
C LEU A 91 6.57 -18.86 1.05
N HIS A 92 7.43 -19.16 2.02
CA HIS A 92 7.02 -19.40 3.40
C HIS A 92 7.43 -18.28 4.34
N ASN A 93 8.64 -17.73 4.17
CA ASN A 93 9.21 -16.67 5.00
C ASN A 93 10.04 -15.71 4.12
N PHE A 94 10.43 -14.55 4.67
CA PHE A 94 11.42 -13.68 4.04
C PHE A 94 12.79 -14.38 3.96
N ASP A 95 13.62 -13.93 3.00
CA ASP A 95 15.01 -14.38 2.83
C ASP A 95 15.21 -15.88 2.59
N GLU A 96 14.23 -16.55 1.99
CA GLU A 96 14.29 -18.00 1.75
C GLU A 96 15.34 -18.36 0.67
N ALA A 97 15.43 -17.59 -0.41
CA ALA A 97 16.49 -17.70 -1.42
C ALA A 97 16.96 -16.32 -1.86
N GLY A 98 18.26 -16.07 -1.76
CA GLY A 98 18.87 -14.87 -2.30
C GLY A 98 18.94 -14.89 -3.83
N ILE A 99 18.97 -13.71 -4.45
CA ILE A 99 19.10 -13.56 -5.92
C ILE A 99 20.38 -14.20 -6.47
N ARG A 100 21.40 -14.40 -5.62
CA ARG A 100 22.65 -15.09 -5.97
C ARG A 100 22.52 -16.61 -5.99
N GLU A 101 21.48 -17.17 -5.38
CA GLU A 101 21.18 -18.61 -5.38
C GLU A 101 20.26 -18.96 -6.58
N SER A 102 20.73 -18.73 -7.81
CA SER A 102 19.92 -18.75 -9.04
C SER A 102 18.95 -19.92 -9.14
N ASP A 103 19.41 -21.15 -8.90
CA ASP A 103 18.57 -22.36 -9.03
C ASP A 103 17.44 -22.39 -8.00
N LYS A 104 17.76 -22.03 -6.75
CA LYS A 104 16.78 -21.98 -5.66
C LYS A 104 15.80 -20.84 -5.86
N PHE A 105 16.30 -19.67 -6.26
CA PHE A 105 15.49 -18.49 -6.57
C PHE A 105 14.49 -18.82 -7.69
N SER A 106 14.97 -19.38 -8.81
CA SER A 106 14.12 -19.79 -9.93
C SER A 106 13.06 -20.80 -9.50
N SER A 107 13.47 -21.81 -8.70
CA SER A 107 12.53 -22.81 -8.20
C SER A 107 11.43 -22.21 -7.32
N LEU A 108 11.72 -21.17 -6.53
CA LEU A 108 10.72 -20.48 -5.72
C LEU A 108 9.80 -19.59 -6.57
N VAL A 109 10.34 -18.92 -7.60
CA VAL A 109 9.53 -18.14 -8.56
C VAL A 109 8.53 -19.06 -9.29
N ASP A 110 8.96 -20.24 -9.70
CA ASP A 110 8.10 -21.23 -10.37
C ASP A 110 7.10 -21.90 -9.41
N GLY A 111 7.45 -21.98 -8.12
CA GLY A 111 6.58 -22.48 -7.06
C GLY A 111 5.52 -21.49 -6.57
N MET A 112 5.58 -20.23 -7.01
CA MET A 112 4.69 -19.15 -6.57
C MET A 112 3.24 -19.42 -6.97
N LYS A 113 2.33 -19.43 -5.99
CA LYS A 113 0.89 -19.65 -6.21
C LYS A 113 0.04 -18.62 -5.49
N ASP A 114 0.01 -18.72 -4.16
CA ASP A 114 -0.93 -17.97 -3.33
C ASP A 114 -0.25 -16.85 -2.52
N LYS A 115 1.07 -16.85 -2.39
CA LYS A 115 1.81 -15.82 -1.65
C LYS A 115 3.26 -15.73 -2.09
N VAL A 116 3.85 -14.57 -1.85
CA VAL A 116 5.29 -14.33 -2.00
C VAL A 116 5.76 -13.32 -0.96
N PHE A 117 6.98 -13.55 -0.49
CA PHE A 117 7.73 -12.68 0.40
C PHE A 117 8.95 -12.20 -0.36
N LEU A 118 9.16 -10.90 -0.43
CA LEU A 118 10.26 -10.30 -1.16
C LEU A 118 11.06 -9.41 -0.20
N THR A 119 12.38 -9.53 -0.28
CA THR A 119 13.30 -8.71 0.51
C THR A 119 14.11 -7.81 -0.41
N TYR A 120 14.21 -6.53 -0.06
CA TYR A 120 14.95 -5.51 -0.80
C TYR A 120 16.05 -4.92 0.08
N THR A 121 17.27 -4.82 -0.45
CA THR A 121 18.38 -4.15 0.25
C THR A 121 18.40 -2.67 -0.12
N THR A 122 18.13 -1.80 0.83
CA THR A 122 18.15 -0.34 0.62
C THR A 122 19.44 0.25 1.19
N ASP A 123 19.73 1.51 0.86
CA ASP A 123 20.89 2.21 1.42
C ASP A 123 20.78 2.40 2.94
N THR A 124 19.55 2.35 3.48
CA THR A 124 19.22 2.52 4.91
C THR A 124 18.97 1.22 5.64
N GLY A 125 19.02 0.06 4.97
CA GLY A 125 18.79 -1.24 5.59
C GLY A 125 18.09 -2.24 4.69
N THR A 126 17.01 -2.83 5.18
CA THR A 126 16.25 -3.87 4.48
C THR A 126 14.77 -3.55 4.55
N GLU A 127 14.12 -3.56 3.39
CA GLU A 127 12.68 -3.42 3.25
C GLU A 127 12.08 -4.74 2.78
N THR A 128 10.83 -4.99 3.17
CA THR A 128 10.16 -6.25 2.85
C THR A 128 8.81 -5.99 2.20
N LEU A 129 8.38 -6.88 1.31
CA LEU A 129 7.09 -6.81 0.63
C LEU A 129 6.44 -8.19 0.70
N ALA A 130 5.23 -8.26 1.26
CA ALA A 130 4.45 -9.50 1.30
C ALA A 130 3.17 -9.32 0.50
N LEU A 131 2.95 -10.24 -0.44
CA LEU A 131 1.77 -10.28 -1.28
C LEU A 131 1.07 -11.62 -1.12
N HIS A 132 -0.26 -11.61 -1.11
CA HIS A 132 -1.07 -12.81 -0.98
C HIS A 132 -2.26 -12.78 -1.94
N PHE A 133 -2.44 -13.82 -2.74
CA PHE A 133 -3.59 -13.96 -3.61
C PHE A 133 -4.85 -14.30 -2.80
N ASN A 134 -5.77 -13.35 -2.71
CA ASN A 134 -7.05 -13.52 -2.06
C ASN A 134 -8.04 -14.19 -3.01
N LYS A 135 -8.29 -15.50 -2.80
CA LYS A 135 -9.20 -16.30 -3.64
C LYS A 135 -10.65 -15.82 -3.63
N LYS A 136 -11.12 -15.22 -2.53
CA LYS A 136 -12.50 -14.69 -2.42
C LYS A 136 -12.67 -13.46 -3.31
N GLU A 137 -11.67 -12.59 -3.31
CA GLU A 137 -11.67 -11.34 -4.07
C GLU A 137 -11.14 -11.51 -5.50
N ASN A 138 -10.51 -12.66 -5.79
CA ASN A 138 -9.79 -12.96 -7.03
C ASN A 138 -8.74 -11.88 -7.37
N LYS A 139 -8.03 -11.40 -6.34
CA LYS A 139 -7.08 -10.28 -6.41
C LYS A 139 -5.89 -10.54 -5.51
N THR A 140 -4.76 -9.91 -5.81
CA THR A 140 -3.59 -9.96 -4.93
C THR A 140 -3.67 -8.87 -3.89
N GLU A 141 -3.60 -9.25 -2.62
CA GLU A 141 -3.58 -8.35 -1.49
C GLU A 141 -2.15 -7.96 -1.13
N LEU A 142 -1.96 -6.67 -0.86
CA LEU A 142 -0.74 -6.14 -0.29
C LEU A 142 -0.82 -6.19 1.23
N ASN A 143 0.15 -6.85 1.86
CA ASN A 143 0.38 -6.72 3.30
C ASN A 143 1.36 -5.56 3.54
N TYR A 144 1.00 -4.65 4.45
CA TYR A 144 1.70 -3.38 4.61
C TYR A 144 1.74 -2.90 6.06
N GLU A 145 2.79 -2.13 6.35
CA GLU A 145 2.84 -1.22 7.49
C GLU A 145 2.61 0.21 7.00
N ILE A 146 2.04 1.07 7.85
CA ILE A 146 1.73 2.46 7.46
C ILE A 146 3.00 3.23 7.08
N LYS A 147 4.07 3.10 7.88
CA LYS A 147 5.38 3.70 7.59
C LYS A 147 5.90 3.32 6.20
N SER A 148 5.66 2.07 5.79
CA SER A 148 6.06 1.59 4.47
C SER A 148 5.24 2.26 3.36
N LEU A 149 3.95 2.52 3.58
CA LEU A 149 3.10 3.23 2.62
C LEU A 149 3.28 4.76 2.63
N ALA A 150 4.00 5.31 3.62
CA ALA A 150 4.28 6.73 3.73
C ALA A 150 5.52 7.14 2.93
N ASN A 151 6.51 6.24 2.87
CA ASN A 151 7.81 6.51 2.28
C ASN A 151 7.85 6.11 0.78
N PRO A 152 8.07 7.06 -0.15
CA PRO A 152 8.11 6.78 -1.59
C PRO A 152 9.22 5.83 -2.04
N LEU A 153 10.24 5.61 -1.21
CA LEU A 153 11.39 4.76 -1.51
C LEU A 153 11.16 3.28 -1.19
N THR A 154 10.06 2.94 -0.51
CA THR A 154 9.78 1.55 -0.13
C THR A 154 9.21 0.74 -1.29
N PRO A 155 9.39 -0.59 -1.29
CA PRO A 155 8.85 -1.43 -2.34
C PRO A 155 7.31 -1.41 -2.38
N GLN A 156 6.63 -1.25 -1.24
CA GLN A 156 5.17 -1.13 -1.18
C GLN A 156 4.70 0.11 -1.92
N PHE A 157 5.30 1.27 -1.65
CA PHE A 157 4.91 2.52 -2.31
C PHE A 157 5.21 2.46 -3.79
N GLN A 158 6.40 2.00 -4.16
CA GLN A 158 6.81 1.87 -5.56
C GLN A 158 5.89 0.92 -6.34
N LEU A 159 5.49 -0.20 -5.74
CA LEU A 159 4.53 -1.13 -6.33
C LEU A 159 3.17 -0.47 -6.59
N LEU A 160 2.60 0.22 -5.59
CA LEU A 160 1.33 0.91 -5.74
C LEU A 160 1.42 2.04 -6.79
N LYS A 161 2.51 2.82 -6.77
CA LYS A 161 2.76 3.89 -7.75
C LYS A 161 2.86 3.34 -9.17
N ALA A 162 3.53 2.20 -9.37
CA ALA A 162 3.63 1.54 -10.67
C ALA A 162 2.26 1.09 -11.17
N TYR A 163 1.45 0.44 -10.33
CA TYR A 163 0.11 -0.02 -10.72
C TYR A 163 -0.89 1.12 -10.93
N ALA A 164 -0.83 2.19 -10.13
CA ALA A 164 -1.60 3.41 -10.37
C ALA A 164 -1.18 4.09 -11.69
N GLY A 165 0.08 3.93 -12.11
CA GLY A 165 0.61 4.47 -13.37
C GLY A 165 0.25 3.66 -14.61
N LYS A 166 -0.21 2.40 -14.48
CA LYS A 166 -0.61 1.57 -15.64
C LYS A 166 -1.86 2.12 -16.33
N GLU A 167 -2.83 2.60 -15.55
CA GLU A 167 -4.11 3.12 -16.04
C GLU A 167 -4.70 4.11 -15.03
N ALA A 168 -5.05 5.30 -15.49
CA ALA A 168 -5.66 6.33 -14.65
C ALA A 168 -6.81 7.04 -15.37
N ASN A 169 -7.95 7.18 -14.69
CA ASN A 169 -9.12 7.93 -15.15
C ASN A 169 -9.05 9.36 -14.59
N PRO A 170 -8.60 10.36 -15.38
CA PRO A 170 -8.30 11.70 -14.88
C PRO A 170 -9.53 12.48 -14.41
N ASP A 171 -10.74 12.08 -14.83
CA ASP A 171 -12.00 12.80 -14.58
C ASP A 171 -12.53 12.68 -13.14
N THR A 172 -11.82 11.96 -12.26
CA THR A 172 -12.19 11.86 -10.84
C THR A 172 -11.41 12.87 -10.01
N ASP A 173 -12.09 13.93 -9.54
CA ASP A 173 -11.57 14.88 -8.53
C ASP A 173 -11.55 14.22 -7.15
N PHE A 174 -10.51 13.42 -6.95
CA PHE A 174 -10.28 12.59 -5.77
C PHE A 174 -9.67 13.40 -4.61
N LEU A 175 -8.74 14.32 -4.90
CA LEU A 175 -8.01 15.07 -3.86
C LEU A 175 -8.93 15.97 -3.05
N HIS A 176 -9.87 16.68 -3.69
CA HIS A 176 -10.79 17.57 -2.97
C HIS A 176 -11.63 16.80 -1.93
N LYS A 177 -12.05 15.57 -2.26
CA LYS A 177 -12.78 14.70 -1.33
C LYS A 177 -11.90 14.23 -0.16
N CYS A 178 -10.62 13.96 -0.41
CA CYS A 178 -9.70 13.58 0.68
C CYS A 178 -9.50 14.70 1.70
N TYR A 179 -9.46 15.95 1.23
CA TYR A 179 -9.34 17.12 2.10
C TYR A 179 -10.61 17.41 2.91
N SER A 180 -11.78 17.00 2.43
CA SER A 180 -13.02 17.10 3.21
C SER A 180 -13.16 16.01 4.28
N LEU A 181 -12.28 15.00 4.27
CA LEU A 181 -12.23 13.95 5.28
C LEU A 181 -11.34 14.38 6.44
N GLY A 182 -12.04 14.85 7.47
CA GLY A 182 -11.46 15.46 8.64
C GLY A 182 -10.98 14.44 9.68
N PHE A 183 -9.86 13.78 9.41
CA PHE A 183 -8.98 13.34 10.51
C PHE A 183 -8.25 14.59 11.03
N ILE A 184 -8.99 15.50 11.67
CA ILE A 184 -8.51 16.82 12.16
C ILE A 184 -8.15 16.72 13.65
N ASP A 185 -8.54 15.63 14.32
CA ASP A 185 -8.24 15.37 15.74
C ASP A 185 -6.89 14.65 15.94
N ILE A 186 -6.01 14.69 14.93
CA ILE A 186 -4.61 14.30 15.13
C ILE A 186 -3.98 15.42 15.97
N GLU A 187 -3.94 15.24 17.29
CA GLU A 187 -3.19 16.11 18.19
C GLU A 187 -1.78 16.33 17.63
N ASP A 188 -1.39 17.61 17.58
CA ASP A 188 -0.30 18.18 16.78
C ASP A 188 1.02 17.38 16.81
N ASP A 189 1.36 16.68 17.91
CA ASP A 189 2.63 15.98 18.04
C ASP A 189 2.76 14.75 17.10
N ALA A 190 1.66 14.02 16.88
CA ALA A 190 1.63 12.97 15.87
C ALA A 190 1.53 13.58 14.45
N LEU A 191 0.89 14.74 14.31
CA LEU A 191 0.89 15.47 13.05
C LEU A 191 2.30 15.97 12.70
N PHE A 192 3.17 16.28 13.67
CA PHE A 192 4.57 16.69 13.42
C PHE A 192 5.46 15.53 12.98
N GLU A 193 5.34 14.35 13.59
CA GLU A 193 6.04 13.15 13.08
C GLU A 193 5.55 12.81 11.66
N TRP A 194 4.28 13.06 11.35
CA TRP A 194 3.67 12.72 10.06
C TRP A 194 3.84 13.81 9.00
N GLU A 195 3.86 15.09 9.37
CA GLU A 195 4.26 16.18 8.48
C GLU A 195 5.73 16.01 8.11
N ASP A 196 6.62 15.64 9.04
CA ASP A 196 8.00 15.31 8.70
C ASP A 196 8.10 14.02 7.86
N GLU A 197 7.24 13.00 8.08
CA GLU A 197 7.27 11.73 7.32
C GLU A 197 6.63 11.85 5.91
N PHE A 198 5.56 12.63 5.75
CA PHE A 198 4.82 12.78 4.49
C PHE A 198 5.18 14.07 3.71
N TYR A 199 5.62 15.12 4.39
CA TYR A 199 5.96 16.46 3.87
C TYR A 199 7.21 17.07 4.54
N PRO A 200 8.39 16.42 4.51
CA PRO A 200 9.57 16.90 5.21
C PRO A 200 9.90 18.34 4.81
N LYS A 201 10.01 19.24 5.80
CA LYS A 201 10.49 20.60 5.55
C LYS A 201 11.96 20.54 5.17
N MET A 202 12.27 20.87 3.92
CA MET A 202 13.66 21.11 3.51
C MET A 202 14.16 22.32 4.30
N LEU A 203 15.19 22.12 5.14
CA LEU A 203 15.91 23.22 5.77
C LEU A 203 16.67 23.95 4.65
N ASP A 204 16.23 25.17 4.33
CA ASP A 204 16.96 26.12 3.46
C ASP A 204 18.30 26.55 4.06
#